data_AF-A0AAD3S0Y4-F1
#
_entry.id   AF-A0AAD3S0Y4-F1
#
_cell.length_a   1.000
_cell.length_b   1.000
_cell.length_c   1.000
_cell.angle_alpha   90.00
_cell.angle_beta   90.00
_cell.angle_gamma   90.00
#
_symmetry.space_group_name_H-M   'P 1'
#
loop_
_entity.id
_entity.type
_entity.pdbx_description
1 polymer ?
#
loop_
_entity_poly.entity_id
_entity_poly.type
_entity_poly.pdbx_seq_one_letter_code
_entity_poly.pdbx_strand_id
1 'polypeptide(L)'
;MVNIMWICSEFSIESPLVGGNFVPERSLSISMNLLEKITMGKTKVPETKVPRSPVCWFEICDSVSRRFKFDSDGQLSVKVLEDPRPVFNRMIESFLNKFFPAGYPYSVNEGYLRYTQFRALQHFSSAALSVLSTQSLLFAAGLRPTPAQATVVSWILKDGMEHAGKLICSNLGARMDSEPKRWRILADVLYDLGTGLEVLSPLCPHLFLEVAGLGNFAKGMAVVAARATRLPLYSSFAKEGNLSDLFAKGEAISTLFNVLGIGAGIQLASTVCSSIPGKMIAGPLLSVIHIYGVVEEMRAVPVNTLNPQRTALIVADFLKTGNVSSPADLRYREDLLFPGRLIEDSGNVKVGRGLHKVVKPSELRNWKEMFPEEKFLICRGSKSTDLLLEHDATGQDALKGWLVAAYASSVEDSAHGSSHGVLNQAYEKMGTVFPWFLAELQNKGWHADRFLDGAASRFSLSHSSSR
;
A
#
# COMPACT_ATOMS: atom_id res chain seq x y z
N MET A 1 9.67 1.55 -44.04
CA MET A 1 8.83 2.58 -43.38
C MET A 1 7.40 2.07 -43.36
N VAL A 2 7.00 1.44 -42.26
CA VAL A 2 5.61 1.00 -42.03
C VAL A 2 5.23 1.56 -40.68
N ASN A 3 4.17 2.37 -40.69
CA ASN A 3 3.62 3.08 -39.54
C ASN A 3 3.18 2.11 -38.44
N ILE A 4 3.72 2.32 -37.23
CA ILE A 4 3.18 1.79 -35.99
C ILE A 4 2.09 2.76 -35.55
N MET A 5 0.84 2.39 -35.79
CA MET A 5 -0.32 3.03 -35.16
C MET A 5 -1.31 1.91 -34.85
N TRP A 6 -1.93 2.01 -33.66
CA TRP A 6 -2.91 1.09 -33.06
C TRP A 6 -2.41 0.10 -32.00
N ILE A 7 -2.08 0.63 -30.81
CA ILE A 7 -2.58 0.08 -29.53
C ILE A 7 -2.91 1.28 -28.62
N CYS A 8 -4.15 1.76 -28.66
CA CYS A 8 -4.78 2.57 -27.62
C CYS A 8 -6.30 2.48 -27.78
N SER A 9 -6.90 1.53 -27.08
CA SER A 9 -8.34 1.45 -26.74
C SER A 9 -8.38 0.61 -25.45
N GLU A 10 -9.11 0.93 -24.39
CA GLU A 10 -9.97 2.04 -24.02
C GLU A 10 -10.10 1.94 -22.48
N PHE A 11 -9.90 3.04 -21.76
CA PHE A 11 -10.40 3.23 -20.41
C PHE A 11 -11.06 4.62 -20.42
N SER A 12 -12.23 4.70 -21.04
CA SER A 12 -13.17 5.81 -20.84
C SER A 12 -14.16 5.36 -19.78
N ILE A 13 -14.03 5.92 -18.57
CA ILE A 13 -15.12 5.97 -17.61
C ILE A 13 -15.76 7.34 -17.81
N GLU A 14 -16.86 7.37 -18.54
CA GLU A 14 -17.79 8.49 -18.56
C GLU A 14 -18.47 8.58 -17.18
N SER A 15 -18.36 9.73 -16.52
CA SER A 15 -19.20 10.10 -15.38
C SER A 15 -20.18 11.20 -15.83
N PRO A 16 -21.46 11.14 -15.46
CA PRO A 16 -22.49 12.03 -15.99
C PRO A 16 -22.39 13.44 -15.40
N LEU A 17 -22.58 14.42 -16.30
CA LEU A 17 -22.75 15.83 -16.02
C LEU A 17 -23.96 16.07 -15.10
N VAL A 18 -23.74 16.69 -13.94
CA VAL A 18 -24.78 17.38 -13.18
C VAL A 18 -24.48 18.87 -13.27
N GLY A 19 -25.34 19.59 -13.97
CA GLY A 19 -25.29 21.05 -14.09
C GLY A 19 -25.66 21.73 -12.78
N GLY A 20 -24.79 22.63 -12.33
CA GLY A 20 -25.05 23.54 -11.22
C GLY A 20 -24.62 24.95 -11.63
N ASN A 21 -25.60 25.81 -11.91
CA ASN A 21 -25.40 27.24 -12.15
C ASN A 21 -24.98 27.92 -10.84
N PHE A 22 -23.82 28.59 -10.84
CA PHE A 22 -23.43 29.52 -9.78
C PHE A 22 -23.41 30.94 -10.33
N VAL A 23 -24.33 31.77 -9.82
CA VAL A 23 -24.44 33.21 -10.00
C VAL A 23 -23.57 33.90 -8.94
N PRO A 24 -22.81 34.97 -9.25
CA PRO A 24 -22.11 35.73 -8.22
C PRO A 24 -23.06 36.75 -7.57
N GLU A 25 -23.29 36.61 -6.27
CA GLU A 25 -23.98 37.59 -5.44
C GLU A 25 -23.13 38.86 -5.24
N ARG A 26 -23.76 40.00 -5.48
CA ARG A 26 -23.24 41.35 -5.28
C ARG A 26 -23.27 41.69 -3.79
N SER A 27 -22.16 42.12 -3.21
CA SER A 27 -22.15 42.74 -1.88
C SER A 27 -22.59 44.20 -1.97
N LEU A 28 -23.57 44.54 -1.12
CA LEU A 28 -24.17 45.86 -0.94
C LEU A 28 -23.18 46.86 -0.33
N SER A 29 -23.02 48.02 -0.98
CA SER A 29 -22.45 49.21 -0.35
C SER A 29 -23.53 49.90 0.48
N ILE A 30 -23.33 49.99 1.80
CA ILE A 30 -24.12 50.87 2.66
C ILE A 30 -23.38 52.21 2.77
N SER A 31 -24.08 53.25 2.32
CA SER A 31 -23.67 54.65 2.46
C SER A 31 -23.83 55.09 3.92
N MET A 32 -22.83 55.77 4.48
CA MET A 32 -23.01 56.64 5.64
C MET A 32 -22.30 57.97 5.41
N ASN A 33 -23.11 58.92 4.95
CA ASN A 33 -23.19 60.33 5.33
C ASN A 33 -21.94 61.05 5.85
N LEU A 34 -21.39 61.83 4.92
CA LEU A 34 -21.23 63.28 4.99
C LEU A 34 -22.10 64.01 6.05
N LEU A 35 -21.67 64.13 7.31
CA LEU A 35 -21.92 65.33 8.15
C LEU A 35 -21.18 65.24 9.50
N GLU A 36 -19.91 65.62 9.53
CA GLU A 36 -19.30 66.21 10.73
C GLU A 36 -18.14 67.14 10.31
N LYS A 37 -18.52 68.31 9.80
CA LYS A 37 -17.70 69.52 9.85
C LYS A 37 -18.07 70.24 11.15
N ILE A 38 -17.06 70.82 11.81
CA ILE A 38 -17.04 71.57 13.10
C ILE A 38 -16.30 70.68 14.13
N THR A 39 -15.04 70.88 14.53
CA THR A 39 -14.34 72.12 14.88
C THR A 39 -12.81 71.90 14.98
N MET A 40 -12.03 72.94 14.65
CA MET A 40 -10.68 73.29 15.13
C MET A 40 -9.52 72.27 15.07
N GLY A 41 -8.71 72.42 14.00
CA GLY A 41 -7.33 72.88 14.12
C GLY A 41 -6.30 71.95 14.79
N LYS A 42 -5.39 71.38 13.98
CA LYS A 42 -3.94 71.35 14.24
C LYS A 42 -3.15 70.80 13.03
N THR A 43 -2.26 71.65 12.55
CA THR A 43 -0.92 71.37 11.99
C THR A 43 -0.79 70.43 10.78
N LYS A 44 -0.50 71.01 9.61
CA LYS A 44 0.07 70.30 8.44
C LYS A 44 1.44 69.71 8.82
N VAL A 45 1.55 68.39 8.82
CA VAL A 45 2.82 67.67 8.79
C VAL A 45 3.20 67.49 7.30
N PRO A 46 4.45 67.75 6.88
CA PRO A 46 4.85 67.49 5.50
C PRO A 46 4.92 65.97 5.27
N GLU A 47 4.21 65.48 4.25
CA GLU A 47 4.34 64.09 3.76
C GLU A 47 5.79 63.84 3.34
N THR A 48 6.53 63.20 4.23
CA THR A 48 7.83 62.66 3.91
C THR A 48 7.56 61.36 3.17
N LYS A 49 7.71 61.35 1.84
CA LYS A 49 7.69 60.11 1.05
C LYS A 49 8.80 59.20 1.58
N VAL A 50 8.44 58.26 2.45
CA VAL A 50 9.33 57.16 2.84
C VAL A 50 9.74 56.44 1.55
N PRO A 51 11.04 56.30 1.23
CA PRO A 51 11.46 55.50 0.09
C PRO A 51 10.88 54.10 0.29
N ARG A 52 10.04 53.62 -0.64
CA ARG A 52 9.56 52.23 -0.60
C ARG A 52 10.79 51.34 -0.65
N SER A 53 11.09 50.66 0.46
CA SER A 53 12.15 49.67 0.52
C SER A 53 11.95 48.68 -0.63
N PRO A 54 12.98 48.40 -1.46
CA PRO A 54 12.83 47.45 -2.53
C PRO A 54 12.44 46.09 -1.93
N VAL A 55 11.27 45.58 -2.31
CA VAL A 55 10.81 44.27 -1.87
C VAL A 55 11.71 43.24 -2.56
N CYS A 56 12.49 42.53 -1.74
CA CYS A 56 13.40 41.49 -2.18
C CYS A 56 12.99 40.18 -1.50
N TRP A 57 12.91 39.10 -2.27
CA TRP A 57 12.67 37.75 -1.77
C TRP A 57 13.51 36.76 -2.55
N PHE A 58 13.57 35.53 -2.04
CA PHE A 58 14.32 34.44 -2.64
C PHE A 58 13.35 33.33 -3.00
N GLU A 59 13.47 32.80 -4.21
CA GLU A 59 12.79 31.55 -4.58
C GLU A 59 13.83 30.53 -4.97
N ILE A 60 13.61 29.28 -4.55
CA ILE A 60 14.42 28.15 -4.92
C ILE A 60 13.54 27.28 -5.81
N CYS A 61 13.92 27.17 -7.08
CA CYS A 61 13.23 26.32 -8.04
C CYS A 61 14.28 25.47 -8.77
N ASP A 62 14.07 24.15 -8.85
CA ASP A 62 14.95 23.21 -9.52
C ASP A 62 16.43 23.31 -9.12
N SER A 63 16.72 23.52 -7.82
CA SER A 63 18.08 23.67 -7.26
C SER A 63 18.80 24.97 -7.65
N VAL A 64 18.09 25.95 -8.24
CA VAL A 64 18.60 27.28 -8.56
C VAL A 64 17.97 28.29 -7.59
N SER A 65 18.80 28.92 -6.77
CA SER A 65 18.35 30.04 -5.92
C SER A 65 18.33 31.32 -6.76
N ARG A 66 17.14 31.90 -6.91
CA ARG A 66 16.93 33.17 -7.60
C ARG A 66 16.57 34.22 -6.57
N ARG A 67 17.30 35.33 -6.59
CA ARG A 67 16.93 36.55 -5.86
C ARG A 67 16.06 37.40 -6.77
N PHE A 68 14.84 37.67 -6.34
CA PHE A 68 13.93 38.60 -6.98
C PHE A 68 13.95 39.93 -6.24
N LYS A 69 14.03 41.03 -6.98
CA LYS A 69 13.97 42.38 -6.42
C LYS A 69 13.13 43.25 -7.33
N PHE A 70 12.16 43.97 -6.76
CA PHE A 70 11.55 45.10 -7.47
C PHE A 70 12.47 46.32 -7.35
N ASP A 71 12.90 46.84 -8.51
CA ASP A 71 13.60 48.11 -8.57
C ASP A 71 12.62 49.27 -8.36
N SER A 72 13.17 50.45 -8.06
CA SER A 72 12.39 51.67 -7.74
C SER A 72 11.42 52.10 -8.85
N ASP A 73 11.64 51.61 -10.07
CA ASP A 73 10.81 51.88 -11.26
C ASP A 73 9.72 50.80 -11.49
N GLY A 74 9.60 49.83 -10.57
CA GLY A 74 8.63 48.73 -10.66
C GLY A 74 9.06 47.56 -11.55
N GLN A 75 10.28 47.58 -12.09
CA GLN A 75 10.82 46.44 -12.85
C GLN A 75 11.33 45.32 -11.94
N LEU A 76 11.12 44.07 -12.36
CA LEU A 76 11.55 42.87 -11.65
C LEU A 76 12.97 42.48 -12.10
N SER A 77 13.93 42.61 -11.19
CA SER A 77 15.30 42.14 -11.38
C SER A 77 15.46 40.73 -10.79
N VAL A 78 16.00 39.80 -11.58
CA VAL A 78 16.25 38.41 -11.18
C VAL A 78 17.75 38.13 -11.21
N LYS A 79 18.34 37.81 -10.07
CA LYS A 79 19.75 37.39 -9.98
C LYS A 79 19.83 35.92 -9.59
N VAL A 80 20.41 35.11 -10.47
CA VAL A 80 20.78 33.73 -10.15
C VAL A 80 21.95 33.77 -9.17
N LEU A 81 21.77 33.17 -8.00
CA LEU A 81 22.83 33.01 -7.02
C LEU A 81 23.61 31.73 -7.33
N GLU A 82 24.93 31.82 -7.39
CA GLU A 82 25.77 30.64 -7.42
C GLU A 82 25.56 29.86 -6.13
N ASP A 83 25.16 28.60 -6.28
CA ASP A 83 24.92 27.70 -5.16
C ASP A 83 26.27 27.21 -4.60
N PRO A 84 26.65 27.60 -3.37
CA PRO A 84 27.94 27.24 -2.78
C PRO A 84 28.04 25.76 -2.39
N ARG A 85 26.96 24.97 -2.53
CA ARG A 85 26.93 23.57 -2.09
C ARG A 85 27.82 22.65 -2.96
N PRO A 86 28.44 21.61 -2.37
CA PRO A 86 29.17 20.58 -3.11
C PRO A 86 28.32 19.98 -4.24
N VAL A 87 28.95 19.63 -5.36
CA VAL A 87 28.26 19.07 -6.55
C VAL A 87 27.44 17.84 -6.18
N PHE A 88 27.95 16.99 -5.28
CA PHE A 88 27.24 15.81 -4.78
C PHE A 88 25.91 16.14 -4.10
N ASN A 89 25.88 17.17 -3.25
CA ASN A 89 24.65 17.60 -2.57
C ASN A 89 23.63 18.15 -3.57
N ARG A 90 24.10 18.88 -4.60
CA ARG A 90 23.25 19.36 -5.69
C ARG A 90 22.67 18.20 -6.51
N MET A 91 23.46 17.17 -6.81
CA MET A 91 22.98 15.98 -7.51
C MET A 91 21.94 15.21 -6.67
N ILE A 92 22.18 15.03 -5.37
CA ILE A 92 21.22 14.39 -4.46
C ILE A 92 19.92 15.18 -4.44
N GLU A 93 19.97 16.48 -4.22
CA GLU A 93 18.77 17.31 -4.16
C GLU A 93 18.02 17.32 -5.49
N SER A 94 18.73 17.43 -6.62
CA SER A 94 18.10 17.32 -7.95
C SER A 94 17.42 15.96 -8.14
N PHE A 95 18.07 14.88 -7.70
CA PHE A 95 17.48 13.54 -7.72
C PHE A 95 16.23 13.45 -6.84
N LEU A 96 16.31 13.94 -5.59
CA LEU A 96 15.17 13.97 -4.67
C LEU A 96 14.02 14.79 -5.27
N ASN A 97 14.28 16.01 -5.74
CA ASN A 97 13.26 16.86 -6.35
C ASN A 97 12.60 16.20 -7.58
N LYS A 98 13.38 15.46 -8.37
CA LYS A 98 12.86 14.78 -9.57
C LYS A 98 12.06 13.52 -9.23
N PHE A 99 12.56 12.69 -8.32
CA PHE A 99 12.05 11.32 -8.10
C PHE A 99 11.31 11.09 -6.78
N PHE A 100 11.31 12.06 -5.87
CA PHE A 100 10.50 12.01 -4.65
C PHE A 100 9.28 12.93 -4.74
N PRO A 101 8.24 12.66 -3.92
CA PRO A 101 7.05 13.51 -3.86
C PRO A 101 7.36 14.95 -3.49
N ALA A 102 6.53 15.87 -3.97
CA ALA A 102 6.58 17.28 -3.60
C ALA A 102 6.46 17.42 -2.08
N GLY A 103 7.32 18.24 -1.47
CA GLY A 103 7.35 18.43 -0.01
C GLY A 103 8.02 17.30 0.79
N TYR A 104 8.68 16.34 0.13
CA TYR A 104 9.49 15.33 0.80
C TYR A 104 10.59 16.00 1.67
N PRO A 105 10.85 15.54 2.91
CA PRO A 105 10.33 14.32 3.55
C PRO A 105 9.00 14.48 4.30
N TYR A 106 8.47 15.70 4.43
CA TYR A 106 7.32 15.97 5.29
C TYR A 106 5.98 15.50 4.70
N SER A 107 5.90 15.41 3.37
CA SER A 107 4.69 15.00 2.64
C SER A 107 4.40 13.51 2.64
N VAL A 108 5.23 12.66 3.26
CA VAL A 108 5.03 11.21 3.30
C VAL A 108 5.12 10.66 4.71
N ASN A 109 4.50 9.50 4.96
CA ASN A 109 4.70 8.75 6.19
C ASN A 109 6.11 8.12 6.25
N GLU A 110 6.52 7.79 7.47
CA GLU A 110 7.84 7.23 7.74
C GLU A 110 8.10 5.92 6.97
N GLY A 111 9.37 5.67 6.67
CA GLY A 111 9.79 4.47 5.94
C GLY A 111 9.83 4.62 4.42
N TYR A 112 9.27 5.69 3.84
CA TYR A 112 9.24 5.87 2.38
C TYR A 112 10.62 5.86 1.71
N LEU A 113 11.66 6.41 2.36
CA LEU A 113 13.02 6.36 1.82
C LEU A 113 13.54 4.93 1.72
N ARG A 114 13.41 4.16 2.80
CA ARG A 114 13.86 2.76 2.88
C ARG A 114 13.10 1.90 1.88
N TYR A 115 11.79 2.12 1.77
CA TYR A 115 10.93 1.52 0.76
C TYR A 115 11.43 1.80 -0.66
N THR A 116 11.70 3.07 -1.00
CA THR A 116 12.17 3.48 -2.32
C THR A 116 13.56 2.91 -2.66
N GLN A 117 14.46 2.82 -1.68
CA GLN A 117 15.79 2.21 -1.85
C GLN A 117 15.70 0.73 -2.21
N PHE A 118 14.87 -0.03 -1.52
CA PHE A 118 14.71 -1.45 -1.81
C PHE A 118 13.86 -1.72 -3.04
N ARG A 119 12.91 -0.85 -3.35
CA ARG A 119 12.21 -0.85 -4.64
C ARG A 119 13.17 -0.68 -5.81
N ALA A 120 14.13 0.23 -5.69
CA ALA A 120 15.16 0.41 -6.70
C ALA A 120 15.98 -0.88 -6.90
N LEU A 121 16.40 -1.53 -5.81
CA LEU A 121 17.10 -2.81 -5.87
C LEU A 121 16.23 -3.90 -6.50
N GLN A 122 14.96 -4.00 -6.08
CA GLN A 122 13.98 -4.96 -6.58
C GLN A 122 13.85 -4.86 -8.11
N HIS A 123 13.53 -3.66 -8.62
CA HIS A 123 13.34 -3.47 -10.06
C HIS A 123 14.62 -3.68 -10.86
N PHE A 124 15.77 -3.30 -10.31
CA PHE A 124 17.06 -3.55 -10.97
C PHE A 124 17.33 -5.05 -11.12
N SER A 125 17.24 -5.83 -10.04
CA SER A 125 17.54 -7.27 -10.08
C SER A 125 16.51 -8.06 -10.88
N SER A 126 15.22 -7.72 -10.74
CA SER A 126 14.13 -8.37 -11.49
C SER A 126 14.26 -8.14 -13.00
N ALA A 127 14.61 -6.91 -13.40
CA ALA A 127 14.83 -6.58 -14.80
C ALA A 127 16.05 -7.30 -15.38
N ALA A 128 17.16 -7.37 -14.65
CA ALA A 128 18.33 -8.14 -15.06
C ALA A 128 18.00 -9.64 -15.24
N LEU A 129 17.24 -10.20 -14.30
CA LEU A 129 16.77 -11.58 -14.35
C LEU A 129 15.82 -11.83 -15.54
N SER A 130 14.94 -10.88 -15.87
CA SER A 130 14.04 -10.98 -17.02
C SER A 130 14.78 -11.08 -18.36
N VAL A 131 15.94 -10.42 -18.50
CA VAL A 131 16.76 -10.52 -19.72
C VAL A 131 17.28 -11.95 -19.89
N LEU A 132 17.73 -12.59 -18.81
CA LEU A 132 18.18 -13.99 -18.84
C LEU A 132 17.02 -14.94 -19.19
N SER A 133 15.82 -14.65 -18.66
CA SER A 133 14.57 -15.33 -18.99
C SER A 133 14.29 -15.29 -20.49
N THR A 134 14.26 -14.08 -21.07
CA THR A 134 13.98 -13.86 -22.49
C THR A 134 15.04 -14.52 -23.38
N GLN A 135 16.33 -14.38 -23.05
CA GLN A 135 17.41 -15.05 -23.78
C GLN A 135 17.21 -16.57 -23.81
N SER A 136 16.84 -17.16 -22.67
CA SER A 136 16.64 -18.61 -22.54
C SER A 136 15.41 -19.09 -23.32
N LEU A 137 14.30 -18.35 -23.26
CA LEU A 137 13.11 -18.65 -24.04
C LEU A 137 13.37 -18.63 -25.55
N LEU A 138 14.07 -17.60 -26.04
CA LEU A 138 14.40 -17.48 -27.46
C LEU A 138 15.31 -18.62 -27.90
N PHE A 139 16.29 -18.98 -27.08
CA PHE A 139 17.18 -20.10 -27.35
C PHE A 139 16.40 -21.43 -27.36
N ALA A 140 15.58 -21.72 -26.35
CA ALA A 140 14.77 -22.93 -26.28
C ALA A 140 13.78 -23.05 -27.45
N ALA A 141 13.16 -21.93 -27.86
CA ALA A 141 12.29 -21.89 -29.02
C ALA A 141 13.06 -22.23 -30.32
N GLY A 142 14.29 -21.74 -30.47
CA GLY A 142 15.16 -22.00 -31.62
C GLY A 142 15.70 -23.43 -31.70
N LEU A 143 15.71 -24.19 -30.60
CA LEU A 143 16.15 -25.59 -30.57
C LEU A 143 15.12 -26.57 -31.15
N ARG A 144 13.87 -26.14 -31.38
CA ARG A 144 12.80 -27.03 -31.83
C ARG A 144 12.78 -27.12 -33.36
N PRO A 145 12.91 -28.32 -33.97
CA PRO A 145 12.77 -28.51 -35.42
C PRO A 145 11.29 -28.53 -35.83
N THR A 146 10.54 -27.49 -35.45
CA THR A 146 9.10 -27.36 -35.72
C THR A 146 8.84 -26.32 -36.81
N PRO A 147 7.84 -26.52 -37.70
CA PRO A 147 7.44 -25.50 -38.66
C PRO A 147 7.16 -24.15 -37.98
N ALA A 148 7.42 -23.05 -38.68
CA ALA A 148 7.24 -21.70 -38.15
C ALA A 148 5.82 -21.49 -37.57
N GLN A 149 4.79 -22.04 -38.23
CA GLN A 149 3.40 -21.99 -37.76
C GLN A 149 3.19 -22.68 -36.40
N ALA A 150 3.73 -23.88 -36.20
CA ALA A 150 3.62 -24.60 -34.92
C ALA A 150 4.38 -23.89 -33.79
N THR A 151 5.50 -23.23 -34.13
CA THR A 151 6.25 -22.38 -33.21
C THR A 151 5.41 -21.19 -32.76
N VAL A 152 4.75 -20.49 -33.69
CA VAL A 152 3.84 -19.37 -33.39
C VAL A 152 2.68 -19.81 -32.49
N VAL A 153 2.04 -20.94 -32.80
CA VAL A 153 0.96 -21.49 -31.95
C VAL A 153 1.46 -21.77 -30.54
N SER A 154 2.65 -22.36 -30.38
CA SER A 154 3.24 -22.60 -29.06
C SER A 154 3.46 -21.30 -28.28
N TRP A 155 3.90 -20.23 -28.96
CA TRP A 155 4.10 -18.92 -28.33
C TRP A 155 2.77 -18.30 -27.87
N ILE A 156 1.74 -18.36 -28.71
CA ILE A 156 0.40 -17.85 -28.36
C ILE A 156 -0.19 -18.64 -27.19
N LEU A 157 -0.07 -19.98 -27.20
CA LEU A 157 -0.56 -20.82 -26.10
C LEU A 157 0.20 -20.54 -24.80
N LYS A 158 1.53 -20.40 -24.86
CA LYS A 158 2.36 -19.96 -23.72
C LYS A 158 1.87 -18.62 -23.16
N ASP A 159 1.62 -17.63 -24.02
CA ASP A 159 1.14 -16.30 -23.60
C ASP A 159 -0.31 -16.34 -23.10
N GLY A 160 -1.15 -17.22 -23.64
CA GLY A 160 -2.50 -17.49 -23.15
C GLY A 160 -2.53 -17.94 -21.68
N MET A 161 -1.52 -18.71 -21.25
CA MET A 161 -1.41 -19.15 -19.86
C MET A 161 -1.22 -17.99 -18.88
N GLU A 162 -0.58 -16.89 -19.29
CA GLU A 162 -0.48 -15.69 -18.46
C GLU A 162 -1.87 -15.12 -18.16
N HIS A 163 -2.76 -15.07 -19.15
CA HIS A 163 -4.14 -14.61 -18.96
C HIS A 163 -4.96 -15.54 -18.07
N ALA A 164 -4.76 -16.85 -18.19
CA ALA A 164 -5.39 -17.82 -17.28
C ALA A 164 -4.94 -17.59 -15.82
N GLY A 165 -3.65 -17.35 -15.60
CA GLY A 165 -3.12 -17.00 -14.29
C GLY A 165 -3.76 -15.73 -13.72
N LYS A 166 -3.92 -14.68 -14.55
CA LYS A 166 -4.60 -13.44 -14.15
C LYS A 166 -6.05 -13.68 -13.69
N LEU A 167 -6.81 -14.48 -14.45
CA LEU A 167 -8.21 -14.78 -14.15
C LEU A 167 -8.38 -15.58 -12.85
N ILE A 168 -7.50 -16.53 -12.57
CA ILE A 168 -7.55 -17.30 -11.32
C ILE A 168 -7.20 -16.41 -10.12
N CYS A 169 -6.21 -15.54 -10.29
CA CYS A 169 -5.73 -14.66 -9.22
C CYS A 169 -6.75 -13.56 -8.85
N SER A 170 -7.60 -13.12 -9.77
CA SER A 170 -8.60 -12.05 -9.50
C SER A 170 -9.60 -12.42 -8.40
N ASN A 171 -9.92 -13.72 -8.25
CA ASN A 171 -10.81 -14.22 -7.19
C ASN A 171 -10.22 -14.09 -5.77
N LEU A 172 -8.95 -13.68 -5.65
CA LEU A 172 -8.22 -13.59 -4.39
C LEU A 172 -8.07 -12.13 -3.90
N GLY A 173 -8.72 -11.15 -4.57
CA GLY A 173 -8.60 -9.72 -4.27
C GLY A 173 -8.85 -9.35 -2.81
N ALA A 174 -9.93 -9.86 -2.19
CA ALA A 174 -10.22 -9.60 -0.77
C ALA A 174 -9.09 -10.06 0.18
N ARG A 175 -8.39 -11.15 -0.17
CA ARG A 175 -7.22 -11.63 0.60
C ARG A 175 -6.01 -10.73 0.39
N MET A 176 -5.86 -10.15 -0.80
CA MET A 176 -4.79 -9.19 -1.11
C MET A 176 -4.98 -7.87 -0.34
N ASP A 177 -6.21 -7.39 -0.20
CA ASP A 177 -6.51 -6.20 0.59
C ASP A 177 -6.22 -6.41 2.08
N SER A 178 -6.53 -7.60 2.60
CA SER A 178 -6.26 -7.97 4.01
C SER A 178 -4.77 -8.05 4.34
N GLU A 179 -3.98 -8.66 3.45
CA GLU A 179 -2.55 -8.94 3.67
C GLU A 179 -1.66 -8.41 2.52
N PRO A 180 -1.65 -7.09 2.24
CA PRO A 180 -1.04 -6.55 1.03
C PRO A 180 0.48 -6.75 0.96
N LYS A 181 1.18 -6.68 2.11
CA LYS A 181 2.63 -6.92 2.19
C LYS A 181 2.99 -8.35 1.80
N ARG A 182 2.27 -9.33 2.35
CA ARG A 182 2.47 -10.75 2.05
C ARG A 182 2.17 -11.07 0.60
N TRP A 183 1.06 -10.54 0.08
CA TRP A 183 0.68 -10.78 -1.32
C TRP A 183 1.66 -10.13 -2.29
N ARG A 184 2.29 -9.00 -1.93
CA ARG A 184 3.40 -8.47 -2.73
C ARG A 184 4.60 -9.41 -2.74
N ILE A 185 5.05 -9.90 -1.58
CA ILE A 185 6.15 -10.87 -1.52
C ILE A 185 5.83 -12.14 -2.32
N LEU A 186 4.62 -12.68 -2.16
CA LEU A 186 4.17 -13.86 -2.91
C LEU A 186 4.12 -13.60 -4.42
N ALA A 187 3.70 -12.39 -4.83
CA ALA A 187 3.71 -12.00 -6.23
C ALA A 187 5.12 -12.07 -6.81
N ASP A 188 6.09 -11.44 -6.16
CA ASP A 188 7.47 -11.40 -6.64
C ASP A 188 8.14 -12.79 -6.58
N VAL A 189 7.83 -13.63 -5.58
CA VAL A 189 8.25 -15.05 -5.55
C VAL A 189 7.66 -15.83 -6.73
N LEU A 190 6.37 -15.69 -7.02
CA LEU A 190 5.74 -16.36 -8.16
C LEU A 190 6.31 -15.86 -9.49
N TYR A 191 6.63 -14.57 -9.60
CA TYR A 191 7.27 -14.00 -10.77
C TYR A 191 8.67 -14.59 -11.01
N ASP A 192 9.46 -14.73 -9.95
CA ASP A 192 10.79 -15.32 -10.00
C ASP A 192 10.76 -16.81 -10.30
N LEU A 193 9.81 -17.56 -9.73
CA LEU A 193 9.59 -18.97 -10.08
C LEU A 193 9.23 -19.11 -11.56
N GLY A 194 8.33 -18.27 -12.07
CA GLY A 194 7.96 -18.28 -13.48
C GLY A 194 9.15 -17.94 -14.40
N THR A 195 9.96 -16.97 -13.98
CA THR A 195 11.21 -16.61 -14.66
C THR A 195 12.24 -17.74 -14.61
N GLY A 196 12.35 -18.43 -13.47
CA GLY A 196 13.21 -19.60 -13.32
C GLY A 196 12.82 -20.73 -14.27
N LEU A 197 11.52 -21.01 -14.43
CA LEU A 197 11.03 -22.00 -15.40
C LEU A 197 11.41 -21.62 -16.84
N GLU A 198 11.29 -20.35 -17.20
CA GLU A 198 11.74 -19.86 -18.51
C GLU A 198 13.25 -19.99 -18.72
N VAL A 199 14.06 -19.69 -17.69
CA VAL A 199 15.52 -19.91 -17.71
C VAL A 199 15.88 -21.39 -17.86
N LEU A 200 15.09 -22.29 -17.28
CA LEU A 200 15.26 -23.74 -17.36
C LEU A 200 14.76 -24.35 -18.68
N SER A 201 13.91 -23.64 -19.44
CA SER A 201 13.29 -24.17 -20.66
C SER A 201 14.27 -24.74 -21.71
N PRO A 202 15.51 -24.24 -21.89
CA PRO A 202 16.49 -24.86 -22.78
C PRO A 202 16.91 -26.28 -22.41
N LEU A 203 16.80 -26.67 -21.14
CA LEU A 203 17.17 -28.01 -20.67
C LEU A 203 16.13 -29.06 -21.07
N CYS A 204 14.89 -28.63 -21.29
CA CYS A 204 13.77 -29.49 -21.62
C CYS A 204 13.03 -28.99 -22.88
N PRO A 205 13.68 -28.91 -24.06
CA PRO A 205 13.07 -28.34 -25.26
C PRO A 205 11.84 -29.11 -25.75
N HIS A 206 11.74 -30.40 -25.39
CA HIS A 206 10.59 -31.27 -25.65
C HIS A 206 9.37 -30.95 -24.78
N LEU A 207 9.56 -30.30 -23.62
CA LEU A 207 8.51 -29.81 -22.72
C LEU A 207 8.42 -28.27 -22.71
N PHE A 208 8.88 -27.62 -23.79
CA PHE A 208 8.97 -26.17 -23.84
C PHE A 208 7.63 -25.51 -23.52
N LEU A 209 6.54 -26.01 -24.09
CA LEU A 209 5.22 -25.40 -23.93
C LEU A 209 4.71 -25.53 -22.49
N GLU A 210 4.92 -26.68 -21.87
CA GLU A 210 4.53 -26.96 -20.49
C GLU A 210 5.33 -26.11 -19.50
N VAL A 211 6.67 -26.09 -19.64
CA VAL A 211 7.56 -25.36 -18.74
C VAL A 211 7.37 -23.85 -18.90
N ALA A 212 7.41 -23.34 -20.14
CA ALA A 212 7.25 -21.92 -20.40
C ALA A 212 5.82 -21.44 -20.16
N GLY A 213 4.81 -22.26 -20.47
CA GLY A 213 3.41 -21.97 -20.20
C GLY A 213 3.11 -21.91 -18.71
N LEU A 214 3.63 -22.85 -17.92
CA LEU A 214 3.54 -22.80 -16.44
C LEU A 214 4.28 -21.59 -15.87
N GLY A 215 5.42 -21.21 -16.47
CA GLY A 215 6.15 -20.00 -16.09
C GLY A 215 5.32 -18.73 -16.31
N ASN A 216 4.72 -18.60 -17.50
CA ASN A 216 3.81 -17.50 -17.82
C ASN A 216 2.55 -17.50 -16.95
N PHE A 217 1.99 -18.66 -16.63
CA PHE A 217 0.86 -18.77 -15.70
C PHE A 217 1.19 -18.17 -14.33
N ALA A 218 2.34 -18.55 -13.76
CA ALA A 218 2.81 -18.02 -12.48
C ALA A 218 3.05 -16.50 -12.54
N LYS A 219 3.67 -15.99 -13.62
CA LYS A 219 3.84 -14.55 -13.87
C LYS A 219 2.50 -13.83 -13.99
N GLY A 220 1.51 -14.44 -14.63
CA GLY A 220 0.15 -13.91 -14.74
C GLY A 220 -0.50 -13.68 -13.39
N MET A 221 -0.39 -14.65 -12.48
CA MET A 221 -0.84 -14.50 -11.09
C MET A 221 -0.07 -13.40 -10.36
N ALA A 222 1.26 -13.40 -10.49
CA ALA A 222 2.14 -12.41 -9.88
C ALA A 222 1.76 -10.97 -10.27
N VAL A 223 1.51 -10.71 -11.56
CA VAL A 223 1.16 -9.39 -12.07
C VAL A 223 -0.14 -8.87 -11.45
N VAL A 224 -1.16 -9.73 -11.26
CA VAL A 224 -2.42 -9.31 -10.61
C VAL A 224 -2.18 -8.97 -9.15
N ALA A 225 -1.50 -9.85 -8.40
CA ALA A 225 -1.22 -9.63 -7.00
C ALA A 225 -0.35 -8.37 -6.76
N ALA A 226 0.68 -8.14 -7.56
CA ALA A 226 1.54 -6.96 -7.47
C ALA A 226 0.77 -5.66 -7.77
N ARG A 227 -0.18 -5.69 -8.71
CA ARG A 227 -1.03 -4.53 -9.05
C ARG A 227 -2.09 -4.26 -7.99
N ALA A 228 -2.79 -5.29 -7.53
CA ALA A 228 -3.84 -5.17 -6.52
C ALA A 228 -3.29 -4.60 -5.20
N THR A 229 -2.10 -5.03 -4.79
CA THR A 229 -1.45 -4.53 -3.56
C THR A 229 -0.87 -3.13 -3.69
N ARG A 230 -0.76 -2.56 -4.90
CA ARG A 230 -0.10 -1.27 -5.12
C ARG A 230 -0.80 -0.12 -4.40
N LEU A 231 -2.13 -0.02 -4.56
CA LEU A 231 -2.94 1.03 -3.96
C LEU A 231 -2.83 1.06 -2.43
N PRO A 232 -3.11 -0.03 -1.69
CA PRO A 232 -3.03 -0.01 -0.23
C PRO A 232 -1.61 0.29 0.31
N LEU A 233 -0.56 -0.08 -0.44
CA LEU A 233 0.81 0.24 -0.06
C LEU A 233 1.12 1.74 -0.23
N TYR A 234 0.79 2.35 -1.38
CA TYR A 234 1.03 3.78 -1.57
C TYR A 234 0.11 4.66 -0.70
N SER A 235 -1.14 4.25 -0.49
CA SER A 235 -2.06 4.99 0.39
C SER A 235 -1.53 5.06 1.82
N SER A 236 -0.81 4.03 2.29
CA SER A 236 -0.17 4.05 3.61
C SER A 236 0.97 5.06 3.74
N PHE A 237 1.56 5.51 2.62
CA PHE A 237 2.57 6.57 2.62
C PHE A 237 1.99 7.96 2.39
N ALA A 238 0.78 8.06 1.86
CA ALA A 238 0.18 9.32 1.47
C ALA A 238 -0.18 10.20 2.68
N LYS A 239 0.10 11.50 2.53
CA LYS A 239 -0.38 12.56 3.43
C LYS A 239 -1.06 13.63 2.58
N GLU A 240 -2.07 14.29 3.14
CA GLU A 240 -2.70 15.48 2.52
C GLU A 240 -3.18 15.27 1.06
N GLY A 241 -3.61 14.04 0.72
CA GLY A 241 -4.15 13.74 -0.62
C GLY A 241 -3.11 13.62 -1.74
N ASN A 242 -1.81 13.52 -1.44
CA ASN A 242 -0.73 13.44 -2.44
C ASN A 242 -0.56 12.05 -3.11
N LEU A 243 -1.61 11.23 -3.14
CA LEU A 243 -1.54 9.84 -3.60
C LEU A 243 -1.06 9.74 -5.05
N SER A 244 -1.58 10.59 -5.95
CA SER A 244 -1.19 10.59 -7.37
C SER A 244 0.29 10.92 -7.60
N ASP A 245 0.85 11.82 -6.80
CA ASP A 245 2.28 12.18 -6.88
C ASP A 245 3.15 11.01 -6.40
N LEU A 246 2.76 10.37 -5.29
CA LEU A 246 3.41 9.14 -4.81
C LEU A 246 3.45 8.03 -5.89
N PHE A 247 2.34 7.82 -6.59
CA PHE A 247 2.28 6.88 -7.71
C PHE A 247 3.22 7.28 -8.85
N ALA A 248 3.15 8.53 -9.31
CA ALA A 248 3.98 9.00 -10.42
C ALA A 248 5.49 8.89 -10.11
N LYS A 249 5.89 9.30 -8.91
CA LYS A 249 7.28 9.27 -8.44
C LYS A 249 7.79 7.84 -8.22
N GLY A 250 6.94 7.00 -7.65
CA GLY A 250 7.27 5.60 -7.47
C GLY A 250 7.41 4.85 -8.81
N GLU A 251 6.53 5.07 -9.79
CA GLU A 251 6.69 4.48 -11.14
C GLU A 251 7.92 5.04 -11.87
N ALA A 252 8.29 6.31 -11.65
CA ALA A 252 9.51 6.89 -12.21
C ALA A 252 10.78 6.20 -11.67
N ILE A 253 10.85 5.96 -10.36
CA ILE A 253 11.93 5.17 -9.74
C ILE A 253 11.95 3.75 -10.32
N SER A 254 10.80 3.07 -10.34
CA SER A 254 10.70 1.71 -10.89
C SER A 254 11.20 1.65 -12.32
N THR A 255 10.81 2.62 -13.17
CA THR A 255 11.22 2.69 -14.58
C THR A 255 12.72 2.92 -14.72
N LEU A 256 13.29 3.86 -13.97
CA LEU A 256 14.72 4.16 -14.02
C LEU A 256 15.55 2.91 -13.70
N PHE A 257 15.25 2.25 -12.59
CA PHE A 257 16.01 1.07 -12.16
C PHE A 257 15.74 -0.16 -13.01
N ASN A 258 14.55 -0.28 -13.61
CA ASN A 258 14.26 -1.29 -14.61
C ASN A 258 15.15 -1.13 -15.85
N VAL A 259 15.32 0.09 -16.38
CA VAL A 259 16.22 0.36 -17.53
C VAL A 259 17.68 0.02 -17.18
N LEU A 260 18.15 0.43 -16.01
CA LEU A 260 19.50 0.10 -15.54
C LEU A 260 19.68 -1.42 -15.38
N GLY A 261 18.68 -2.11 -14.84
CA GLY A 261 18.68 -3.56 -14.68
C GLY A 261 18.67 -4.31 -16.01
N ILE A 262 17.93 -3.84 -17.02
CA ILE A 262 18.01 -4.38 -18.39
C ILE A 262 19.43 -4.25 -18.94
N GLY A 263 20.05 -3.07 -18.81
CA GLY A 263 21.43 -2.85 -19.27
C GLY A 263 22.42 -3.83 -18.61
N ALA A 264 22.32 -4.00 -17.29
CA ALA A 264 23.11 -4.97 -16.54
C ALA A 264 22.82 -6.42 -16.96
N GLY A 265 21.54 -6.76 -17.18
CA GLY A 265 21.09 -8.06 -17.65
C GLY A 265 21.65 -8.41 -19.03
N ILE A 266 21.69 -7.46 -19.97
CA ILE A 266 22.29 -7.65 -21.29
C ILE A 266 23.78 -7.91 -21.17
N GLN A 267 24.50 -7.14 -20.34
CA GLN A 267 25.92 -7.34 -20.09
C GLN A 267 26.20 -8.71 -19.45
N LEU A 268 25.35 -9.17 -18.52
CA LEU A 268 25.44 -10.50 -17.94
C LEU A 268 25.17 -11.59 -18.98
N ALA A 269 24.11 -11.42 -19.78
CA ALA A 269 23.70 -12.34 -20.85
C ALA A 269 24.77 -12.54 -21.92
N SER A 270 25.53 -11.49 -22.24
CA SER A 270 26.62 -11.52 -23.23
C SER A 270 27.95 -12.05 -22.68
N THR A 271 28.10 -12.15 -21.34
CA THR A 271 29.32 -12.60 -20.68
C THR A 271 29.11 -13.94 -19.97
N VAL A 272 28.96 -13.94 -18.65
CA VAL A 272 28.88 -15.14 -17.79
C VAL A 272 27.66 -16.00 -18.16
N CYS A 273 26.53 -15.36 -18.47
CA CYS A 273 25.27 -16.04 -18.77
C CYS A 273 25.12 -16.42 -20.25
N SER A 274 26.18 -16.33 -21.06
CA SER A 274 26.20 -16.94 -22.39
C SER A 274 26.05 -18.47 -22.30
N SER A 275 26.60 -19.07 -21.25
CA SER A 275 26.50 -20.50 -20.94
C SER A 275 25.31 -20.84 -20.04
N ILE A 276 24.79 -22.08 -20.13
CA ILE A 276 23.73 -22.56 -19.23
C ILE A 276 24.21 -22.63 -17.76
N PRO A 277 25.41 -23.16 -17.42
CA PRO A 277 25.90 -23.14 -16.04
C PRO A 277 25.97 -21.74 -15.44
N GLY A 278 26.39 -20.74 -16.23
CA GLY A 278 26.40 -19.34 -15.80
C GLY A 278 25.01 -18.82 -15.45
N LYS A 279 23.99 -19.11 -16.29
CA LYS A 279 22.59 -18.78 -16.00
C LYS A 279 22.07 -19.47 -14.73
N MET A 280 22.45 -20.73 -14.52
CA MET A 280 22.04 -21.52 -13.35
C MET A 280 22.64 -21.03 -12.02
N ILE A 281 23.71 -20.22 -12.08
CA ILE A 281 24.30 -19.56 -10.90
C ILE A 281 23.74 -18.14 -10.77
N ALA A 282 23.83 -17.34 -11.83
CA ALA A 282 23.44 -15.93 -11.80
C ALA A 282 21.93 -15.73 -11.60
N GLY A 283 21.09 -16.58 -12.20
CA GLY A 283 19.64 -16.50 -12.10
C GLY A 283 19.15 -16.61 -10.64
N PRO A 284 19.48 -17.69 -9.91
CA PRO A 284 19.13 -17.83 -8.50
C PRO A 284 19.72 -16.72 -7.62
N LEU A 285 20.96 -16.26 -7.87
CA LEU A 285 21.55 -15.16 -7.12
C LEU A 285 20.78 -13.84 -7.30
N LEU A 286 20.41 -13.50 -8.54
CA LEU A 286 19.58 -12.34 -8.84
C LEU A 286 18.19 -12.46 -8.21
N SER A 287 17.60 -13.66 -8.21
CA SER A 287 16.32 -13.92 -7.55
C SER A 287 16.43 -13.75 -6.03
N VAL A 288 17.49 -14.25 -5.38
CA VAL A 288 17.69 -14.04 -3.94
C VAL A 288 17.82 -12.55 -3.60
N ILE A 289 18.58 -11.79 -4.40
CA ILE A 289 18.70 -10.33 -4.23
C ILE A 289 17.34 -9.65 -4.44
N HIS A 290 16.59 -10.07 -5.46
CA HIS A 290 15.26 -9.56 -5.78
C HIS A 290 14.29 -9.77 -4.61
N ILE A 291 14.12 -11.00 -4.14
CA ILE A 291 13.22 -11.34 -3.03
C ILE A 291 13.66 -10.68 -1.73
N TYR A 292 14.96 -10.60 -1.45
CA TYR A 292 15.47 -9.84 -0.30
C TYR A 292 15.06 -8.36 -0.37
N GLY A 293 15.22 -7.73 -1.54
CA GLY A 293 14.75 -6.38 -1.80
C GLY A 293 13.25 -6.23 -1.54
N VAL A 294 12.42 -7.15 -2.05
CA VAL A 294 10.95 -7.13 -1.84
C VAL A 294 10.60 -7.22 -0.36
N VAL A 295 11.23 -8.13 0.39
CA VAL A 295 10.96 -8.33 1.82
C VAL A 295 11.29 -7.07 2.61
N GLU A 296 12.45 -6.46 2.35
CA GLU A 296 12.84 -5.23 3.02
C GLU A 296 12.02 -4.01 2.55
N GLU A 297 11.60 -3.95 1.27
CA GLU A 297 10.62 -2.97 0.76
C GLU A 297 9.34 -3.06 1.59
N MET A 298 8.77 -4.27 1.74
CA MET A 298 7.51 -4.48 2.46
C MET A 298 7.61 -4.24 3.96
N ARG A 299 8.75 -4.56 4.59
CA ARG A 299 9.02 -4.23 6.00
C ARG A 299 8.98 -2.73 6.28
N ALA A 300 9.35 -1.90 5.31
CA ALA A 300 9.35 -0.44 5.46
C ALA A 300 7.96 0.20 5.33
N VAL A 301 6.92 -0.53 4.90
CA VAL A 301 5.59 0.05 4.63
C VAL A 301 4.75 0.15 5.91
N PRO A 302 4.29 1.35 6.32
CA PRO A 302 3.49 1.55 7.53
C PRO A 302 1.98 1.37 7.26
N VAL A 303 1.54 0.16 6.89
CA VAL A 303 0.13 -0.09 6.55
C VAL A 303 -0.79 0.15 7.76
N ASN A 304 -1.72 1.08 7.62
CA ASN A 304 -2.53 1.65 8.71
C ASN A 304 -3.99 1.15 8.75
N THR A 305 -4.36 0.17 7.93
CA THR A 305 -5.65 -0.54 8.03
C THR A 305 -5.63 -1.60 9.13
N LEU A 306 -6.79 -2.15 9.52
CA LEU A 306 -6.81 -3.30 10.45
C LEU A 306 -6.95 -4.61 9.67
N ASN A 307 -6.17 -5.61 10.06
CA ASN A 307 -6.34 -7.02 9.67
C ASN A 307 -6.18 -7.90 10.92
N PRO A 308 -6.41 -9.22 10.85
CA PRO A 308 -6.30 -10.09 12.01
C PRO A 308 -4.96 -9.97 12.76
N GLN A 309 -3.83 -9.99 12.05
CA GLN A 309 -2.51 -9.96 12.67
C GLN A 309 -2.18 -8.60 13.31
N ARG A 310 -2.41 -7.50 12.61
CA ARG A 310 -2.16 -6.14 13.11
C ARG A 310 -3.07 -5.83 14.29
N THR A 311 -4.33 -6.25 14.24
CA THR A 311 -5.27 -6.12 15.36
C THR A 311 -4.79 -6.88 16.58
N ALA A 312 -4.36 -8.13 16.41
CA ALA A 312 -3.80 -8.94 17.48
C ALA A 312 -2.56 -8.30 18.12
N LEU A 313 -1.64 -7.77 17.31
CA LEU A 313 -0.43 -7.08 17.80
C LEU A 313 -0.78 -5.80 18.57
N ILE A 314 -1.69 -4.98 18.05
CA ILE A 314 -2.18 -3.76 18.71
C ILE A 314 -2.79 -4.09 20.07
N VAL A 315 -3.69 -5.07 20.12
CA VAL A 315 -4.37 -5.48 21.36
C VAL A 315 -3.37 -6.05 22.36
N ALA A 316 -2.42 -6.87 21.91
CA ALA A 316 -1.38 -7.41 22.77
C ALA A 316 -0.50 -6.30 23.39
N ASP A 317 -0.06 -5.32 22.60
CA ASP A 317 0.73 -4.20 23.09
C ASP A 317 -0.04 -3.35 24.10
N PHE A 318 -1.31 -3.10 23.80
CA PHE A 318 -2.21 -2.35 24.66
C PHE A 318 -2.41 -3.03 26.02
N LEU A 319 -2.66 -4.34 26.03
CA LEU A 319 -2.86 -5.08 27.27
C LEU A 319 -1.58 -5.17 28.12
N LYS A 320 -0.40 -5.20 27.47
CA LYS A 320 0.89 -5.27 28.18
C LYS A 320 1.37 -3.93 28.70
N THR A 321 1.21 -2.87 27.93
CA THR A 321 1.86 -1.58 28.19
C THR A 321 0.91 -0.43 28.48
N GLY A 322 -0.39 -0.63 28.23
CA GLY A 322 -1.40 0.42 28.19
C GLY A 322 -1.36 1.25 26.90
N ASN A 323 -0.32 1.17 26.07
CA ASN A 323 -0.16 2.04 24.91
C ASN A 323 -0.47 1.32 23.58
N VAL A 324 -0.92 2.09 22.59
CA VAL A 324 -1.12 1.61 21.22
C VAL A 324 0.10 1.94 20.36
N SER A 325 0.68 0.93 19.71
CA SER A 325 1.75 1.10 18.74
C SER A 325 1.25 1.78 17.46
N SER A 326 2.04 2.70 16.89
CA SER A 326 1.71 3.31 15.59
C SER A 326 1.94 2.33 14.43
N PRO A 327 1.35 2.56 13.24
CA PRO A 327 1.68 1.76 12.04
C PRO A 327 3.18 1.77 11.71
N ALA A 328 3.88 2.86 12.03
CA ALA A 328 5.31 3.00 11.83
C ALA A 328 6.14 2.12 12.77
N ASP A 329 5.71 1.96 14.02
CA ASP A 329 6.38 1.12 15.02
C ASP A 329 6.08 -0.36 14.78
N LEU A 330 4.84 -0.67 14.38
CA LEU A 330 4.35 -2.04 14.22
C LEU A 330 4.87 -2.72 12.96
N ARG A 331 5.20 -1.96 11.89
CA ARG A 331 5.53 -2.49 10.55
C ARG A 331 6.62 -3.57 10.48
N TYR A 332 7.57 -3.57 11.43
CA TYR A 332 8.68 -4.53 11.49
C TYR A 332 8.37 -5.79 12.30
N ARG A 333 7.25 -5.80 13.04
CA ARG A 333 6.83 -6.93 13.89
C ARG A 333 5.84 -7.86 13.19
N GLU A 334 5.30 -7.45 12.05
CA GLU A 334 4.45 -8.31 11.23
C GLU A 334 5.24 -9.52 10.71
N ASP A 335 4.69 -10.71 10.92
CA ASP A 335 5.17 -11.94 10.27
C ASP A 335 4.62 -12.00 8.84
N LEU A 336 5.48 -11.64 7.89
CA LEU A 336 5.13 -11.56 6.46
C LEU A 336 5.01 -12.95 5.80
N LEU A 337 5.56 -14.00 6.40
CA LEU A 337 5.54 -15.36 5.84
C LEU A 337 4.35 -16.17 6.38
N PHE A 338 4.09 -16.05 7.68
CA PHE A 338 3.08 -16.84 8.40
C PHE A 338 2.14 -15.95 9.24
N PRO A 339 1.28 -15.12 8.61
CA PRO A 339 0.40 -14.18 9.33
C PRO A 339 -0.69 -14.87 10.16
N GLY A 340 -0.94 -16.16 9.94
CA GLY A 340 -1.95 -16.94 10.66
C GLY A 340 -1.53 -17.42 12.05
N ARG A 341 -0.34 -17.05 12.54
CA ARG A 341 0.11 -17.41 13.89
C ARG A 341 -0.75 -16.66 14.92
N LEU A 342 -1.36 -17.42 15.82
CA LEU A 342 -2.14 -16.86 16.92
C LEU A 342 -1.19 -16.14 17.89
N ILE A 343 -1.65 -14.99 18.38
CA ILE A 343 -0.93 -14.21 19.39
C ILE A 343 -1.64 -14.45 20.72
N GLU A 344 -0.99 -15.23 21.59
CA GLU A 344 -1.52 -15.66 22.89
C GLU A 344 -1.90 -14.47 23.76
N ASP A 345 -1.05 -13.45 23.78
CA ASP A 345 -1.28 -12.19 24.52
C ASP A 345 -2.51 -11.39 24.06
N SER A 346 -3.15 -11.79 22.96
CA SER A 346 -4.36 -11.18 22.40
C SER A 346 -5.58 -12.11 22.41
N GLY A 347 -5.54 -13.20 23.19
CA GLY A 347 -6.67 -14.12 23.35
C GLY A 347 -6.79 -15.21 22.27
N ASN A 348 -5.72 -15.46 21.50
CA ASN A 348 -5.67 -16.53 20.48
C ASN A 348 -6.83 -16.48 19.47
N VAL A 349 -7.15 -15.29 18.98
CA VAL A 349 -8.34 -15.05 18.16
C VAL A 349 -8.16 -15.52 16.72
N LYS A 350 -9.19 -16.18 16.18
CA LYS A 350 -9.33 -16.56 14.77
C LYS A 350 -10.53 -15.83 14.18
N VAL A 351 -10.35 -15.27 12.99
CA VAL A 351 -11.42 -14.59 12.25
C VAL A 351 -11.68 -15.32 10.92
N GLY A 352 -12.89 -15.16 10.38
CA GLY A 352 -13.21 -15.67 9.04
C GLY A 352 -13.61 -17.14 9.01
N ARG A 353 -14.22 -17.65 10.09
CA ARG A 353 -14.92 -18.94 10.07
C ARG A 353 -16.41 -18.73 9.78
N GLY A 354 -17.03 -19.70 9.11
CA GLY A 354 -18.47 -19.67 8.87
C GLY A 354 -19.24 -19.97 10.16
N LEU A 355 -20.30 -19.19 10.43
CA LEU A 355 -21.15 -19.29 11.63
C LEU A 355 -21.59 -20.75 11.92
N HIS A 356 -22.06 -21.47 10.89
CA HIS A 356 -22.53 -22.85 10.99
C HIS A 356 -21.46 -23.86 11.44
N LYS A 357 -20.17 -23.52 11.34
CA LYS A 357 -19.07 -24.40 11.76
C LYS A 357 -18.68 -24.21 13.22
N VAL A 358 -19.08 -23.09 13.82
CA VAL A 358 -18.57 -22.64 15.12
C VAL A 358 -19.67 -22.63 16.17
N VAL A 359 -20.91 -22.28 15.79
CA VAL A 359 -21.98 -21.93 16.74
C VAL A 359 -23.15 -22.87 16.64
N LYS A 360 -23.64 -23.35 17.79
CA LYS A 360 -24.93 -24.06 17.88
C LYS A 360 -26.09 -23.05 17.95
N PRO A 361 -27.28 -23.37 17.41
CA PRO A 361 -28.44 -22.46 17.44
C PRO A 361 -28.84 -21.97 18.84
N SER A 362 -28.64 -22.79 19.88
CA SER A 362 -28.91 -22.43 21.27
C SER A 362 -27.95 -21.35 21.81
N GLU A 363 -26.69 -21.39 21.40
CA GLU A 363 -25.65 -20.44 21.85
C GLU A 363 -25.84 -19.07 21.19
N LEU A 364 -26.36 -19.04 19.96
CA LEU A 364 -26.64 -17.80 19.24
C LEU A 364 -27.70 -16.93 19.93
N ARG A 365 -28.73 -17.56 20.52
CA ARG A 365 -29.78 -16.84 21.26
C ARG A 365 -29.21 -16.21 22.53
N ASN A 366 -28.47 -17.01 23.31
CA ASN A 366 -27.83 -16.55 24.54
C ASN A 366 -26.86 -15.39 24.28
N TRP A 367 -26.13 -15.44 23.17
CA TRP A 367 -25.23 -14.34 22.79
C TRP A 367 -25.97 -13.03 22.54
N LYS A 368 -27.11 -13.05 21.83
CA LYS A 368 -27.92 -11.85 21.61
C LYS A 368 -28.45 -11.23 22.91
N GLU A 369 -28.73 -12.07 23.90
CA GLU A 369 -29.15 -11.60 25.22
C GLU A 369 -27.98 -10.97 26.00
N MET A 370 -26.74 -11.45 25.80
CA MET A 370 -25.54 -10.92 26.46
C MET A 370 -25.01 -9.64 25.81
N PHE A 371 -25.03 -9.55 24.48
CA PHE A 371 -24.44 -8.44 23.71
C PHE A 371 -25.42 -7.91 22.66
N PRO A 372 -26.53 -7.27 23.09
CA PRO A 372 -27.62 -6.89 22.17
C PRO A 372 -27.22 -5.86 21.11
N GLU A 373 -26.26 -4.99 21.42
CA GLU A 373 -25.84 -3.87 20.55
C GLU A 373 -24.58 -4.16 19.72
N GLU A 374 -23.96 -5.34 19.89
CA GLU A 374 -22.67 -5.64 19.29
C GLU A 374 -22.79 -6.45 18.00
N LYS A 375 -21.98 -6.10 17.00
CA LYS A 375 -21.97 -6.73 15.67
C LYS A 375 -20.97 -7.88 15.54
N PHE A 376 -20.55 -8.45 16.67
CA PHE A 376 -19.55 -9.50 16.72
C PHE A 376 -19.95 -10.62 17.70
N LEU A 377 -19.66 -11.86 17.33
CA LEU A 377 -19.92 -13.04 18.14
C LEU A 377 -18.60 -13.73 18.51
N ILE A 378 -18.45 -14.06 19.79
CA ILE A 378 -17.26 -14.71 20.34
C ILE A 378 -17.60 -16.13 20.75
N CYS A 379 -16.80 -17.07 20.26
CA CYS A 379 -16.93 -18.48 20.60
C CYS A 379 -15.58 -19.01 21.09
N ARG A 380 -15.52 -19.35 22.38
CA ARG A 380 -14.30 -19.84 23.00
C ARG A 380 -14.15 -21.35 22.76
N GLY A 381 -13.11 -21.73 22.04
CA GLY A 381 -12.65 -23.12 21.97
C GLY A 381 -11.54 -23.39 22.99
N SER A 382 -11.11 -24.66 23.09
CA SER A 382 -10.06 -25.08 24.05
C SER A 382 -8.66 -24.52 23.76
N LYS A 383 -8.40 -24.05 22.54
CA LYS A 383 -7.07 -23.55 22.12
C LYS A 383 -7.11 -22.20 21.39
N SER A 384 -8.29 -21.74 21.01
CA SER A 384 -8.45 -20.50 20.24
C SER A 384 -9.86 -19.97 20.39
N THR A 385 -10.00 -18.67 20.28
CA THR A 385 -11.29 -17.98 20.32
C THR A 385 -11.69 -17.61 18.90
N ASP A 386 -12.83 -18.10 18.42
CA ASP A 386 -13.36 -17.71 17.13
C ASP A 386 -14.15 -16.40 17.28
N LEU A 387 -13.75 -15.38 16.52
CA LEU A 387 -14.43 -14.09 16.40
C LEU A 387 -15.15 -14.05 15.05
N LEU A 388 -16.47 -13.97 15.12
CA LEU A 388 -17.38 -13.92 13.98
C LEU A 388 -17.91 -12.50 13.87
N LEU A 389 -17.95 -11.96 12.66
CA LEU A 389 -18.41 -10.60 12.41
C LEU A 389 -19.69 -10.60 11.57
N GLU A 390 -20.62 -9.71 11.91
CA GLU A 390 -21.77 -9.41 11.06
C GLU A 390 -21.33 -8.74 9.76
N HIS A 391 -22.17 -8.81 8.73
CA HIS A 391 -21.84 -8.32 7.40
C HIS A 391 -21.52 -6.82 7.38
N ASP A 392 -22.22 -6.02 8.18
CA ASP A 392 -22.04 -4.57 8.32
C ASP A 392 -21.15 -4.17 9.52
N ALA A 393 -20.43 -5.13 10.11
CA ALA A 393 -19.48 -4.86 11.18
C ALA A 393 -18.29 -4.03 10.68
N THR A 394 -17.95 -3.02 11.46
CA THR A 394 -16.85 -2.08 11.24
C THR A 394 -15.55 -2.59 11.88
N GLY A 395 -14.45 -1.86 11.67
CA GLY A 395 -13.22 -2.16 12.39
C GLY A 395 -13.31 -1.94 13.90
N GLN A 396 -14.19 -1.06 14.35
CA GLN A 396 -14.44 -0.84 15.78
C GLN A 396 -15.09 -2.08 16.41
N ASP A 397 -16.07 -2.68 15.73
CA ASP A 397 -16.74 -3.91 16.20
C ASP A 397 -15.72 -5.07 16.31
N ALA A 398 -14.83 -5.18 15.32
CA ALA A 398 -13.75 -6.17 15.36
C ALA A 398 -12.79 -5.93 16.54
N LEU A 399 -12.41 -4.68 16.83
CA LEU A 399 -11.55 -4.32 17.96
C LEU A 399 -12.21 -4.62 19.31
N LYS A 400 -13.49 -4.26 19.48
CA LYS A 400 -14.26 -4.60 20.69
C LYS A 400 -14.27 -6.11 20.92
N GLY A 401 -14.62 -6.88 19.88
CA GLY A 401 -14.64 -8.33 19.96
C GLY A 401 -13.27 -8.93 20.32
N TRP A 402 -12.19 -8.36 19.79
CA TRP A 402 -10.84 -8.77 20.13
C TRP A 402 -10.47 -8.47 21.60
N LEU A 403 -10.84 -7.29 22.10
CA LEU A 403 -10.61 -6.92 23.50
C LEU A 403 -11.40 -7.82 24.46
N VAL A 404 -12.66 -8.11 24.16
CA VAL A 404 -13.45 -9.05 24.97
C VAL A 404 -12.79 -10.44 24.97
N ALA A 405 -12.36 -10.94 23.81
CA ALA A 405 -11.68 -12.24 23.71
C ALA A 405 -10.38 -12.26 24.53
N ALA A 406 -9.58 -11.20 24.43
CA ALA A 406 -8.31 -11.10 25.14
C ALA A 406 -8.49 -10.97 26.67
N TYR A 407 -9.43 -10.14 27.13
CA TYR A 407 -9.76 -10.05 28.55
C TYR A 407 -10.33 -11.36 29.09
N ALA A 408 -11.20 -12.04 28.33
CA ALA A 408 -11.77 -13.33 28.72
C ALA A 408 -10.69 -14.41 28.88
N SER A 409 -9.65 -14.39 28.05
CA SER A 409 -8.47 -15.25 28.20
C SER A 409 -7.71 -14.94 29.50
N SER A 410 -7.45 -13.65 29.78
CA SER A 410 -6.71 -13.24 30.99
C SER A 410 -7.44 -13.57 32.30
N VAL A 411 -8.77 -13.54 32.30
CA VAL A 411 -9.58 -13.85 33.48
C VAL A 411 -9.58 -15.36 33.76
N GLU A 412 -9.59 -16.20 32.72
CA GLU A 412 -9.57 -17.66 32.86
C GLU A 412 -8.25 -18.18 33.45
N ASP A 413 -7.11 -17.56 33.09
CA ASP A 413 -5.81 -17.86 33.71
C ASP A 413 -5.81 -17.56 35.22
N SER A 414 -6.69 -16.66 35.68
CA SER A 414 -6.77 -16.21 37.07
C SER A 414 -7.91 -16.85 37.89
N ALA A 415 -8.96 -17.38 37.25
CA ALA A 415 -10.16 -17.86 37.93
C ALA A 415 -10.90 -18.98 37.17
N HIS A 416 -11.26 -20.07 37.86
CA HIS A 416 -12.14 -21.14 37.35
C HIS A 416 -13.63 -20.71 37.40
N GLY A 417 -13.99 -19.65 36.68
CA GLY A 417 -15.36 -19.15 36.56
C GLY A 417 -16.21 -19.89 35.53
N SER A 418 -17.53 -19.75 35.58
CA SER A 418 -18.40 -20.20 34.50
C SER A 418 -18.13 -19.38 33.22
N SER A 419 -18.13 -20.02 32.05
CA SER A 419 -17.77 -19.39 30.76
C SER A 419 -18.56 -18.09 30.49
N HIS A 420 -19.84 -18.05 30.87
CA HIS A 420 -20.69 -16.87 30.75
C HIS A 420 -20.28 -15.72 31.70
N GLY A 421 -19.93 -16.03 32.95
CA GLY A 421 -19.48 -15.02 33.92
C GLY A 421 -18.18 -14.35 33.47
N VAL A 422 -17.26 -15.15 32.91
CA VAL A 422 -15.97 -14.64 32.38
C VAL A 422 -16.19 -13.70 31.19
N LEU A 423 -17.10 -14.05 30.27
CA LEU A 423 -17.42 -13.21 29.11
C LEU A 423 -18.11 -11.89 29.51
N ASN A 424 -19.02 -11.90 30.49
CA ASN A 424 -19.66 -10.68 30.98
C ASN A 424 -18.64 -9.73 31.64
N GLN A 425 -17.76 -10.26 32.48
CA GLN A 425 -16.70 -9.45 33.10
C GLN A 425 -15.73 -8.86 32.06
N ALA A 426 -15.38 -9.64 31.04
CA ALA A 426 -14.54 -9.17 29.95
C ALA A 426 -15.21 -8.06 29.12
N TYR A 427 -16.53 -8.17 28.92
CA TYR A 427 -17.32 -7.16 28.21
C TYR A 427 -17.45 -5.85 28.97
N GLU A 428 -17.73 -5.90 30.28
CA GLU A 428 -17.75 -4.70 31.13
C GLU A 428 -16.40 -3.98 31.08
N LYS A 429 -15.30 -4.75 31.23
CA LYS A 429 -13.94 -4.20 31.15
C LYS A 429 -13.65 -3.58 29.78
N MET A 430 -14.04 -4.25 28.69
CA MET A 430 -13.93 -3.68 27.34
C MET A 430 -14.68 -2.35 27.24
N GLY A 431 -15.94 -2.30 27.70
CA GLY A 431 -16.76 -1.08 27.65
C GLY A 431 -16.13 0.11 28.37
N THR A 432 -15.47 -0.12 29.52
CA THR A 432 -14.78 0.95 30.27
C THR A 432 -13.53 1.49 29.55
N VAL A 433 -12.81 0.64 28.84
CA VAL A 433 -11.49 0.98 28.27
C VAL A 433 -11.58 1.40 26.79
N PHE A 434 -12.60 0.93 26.07
CA PHE A 434 -12.71 1.09 24.62
C PHE A 434 -12.69 2.54 24.13
N PRO A 435 -13.38 3.52 24.75
CA PRO A 435 -13.36 4.90 24.27
C PRO A 435 -11.94 5.50 24.25
N TRP A 436 -11.15 5.21 25.30
CA TRP A 436 -9.77 5.67 25.39
C TRP A 436 -8.86 4.95 24.41
N PHE A 437 -8.99 3.62 24.32
CA PHE A 437 -8.25 2.81 23.35
C PHE A 437 -8.50 3.26 21.91
N LEU A 438 -9.75 3.52 21.54
CA LEU A 438 -10.13 3.97 20.21
C LEU A 438 -9.56 5.36 19.89
N ALA A 439 -9.62 6.29 20.84
CA ALA A 439 -9.06 7.63 20.67
C ALA A 439 -7.53 7.58 20.47
N GLU A 440 -6.82 6.77 21.27
CA GLU A 440 -5.38 6.59 21.13
C GLU A 440 -5.04 5.93 19.78
N LEU A 441 -5.79 4.91 19.38
CA LEU A 441 -5.60 4.22 18.10
C LEU A 441 -5.77 5.16 16.90
N GLN A 442 -6.79 6.02 16.92
CA GLN A 442 -7.01 7.04 15.89
C GLN A 442 -5.92 8.13 15.91
N ASN A 443 -5.51 8.59 17.09
CA ASN A 443 -4.41 9.57 17.23
C ASN A 443 -3.08 9.03 16.69
N LYS A 444 -2.85 7.71 16.78
CA LYS A 444 -1.68 7.03 16.20
C LYS A 444 -1.78 6.79 14.70
N GLY A 445 -2.88 7.18 14.06
CA GLY A 445 -3.06 7.15 12.60
C GLY A 445 -3.66 5.86 12.03
N TRP A 446 -4.29 5.02 12.85
CA TRP A 446 -4.97 3.80 12.38
C TRP A 446 -6.38 4.10 11.84
N HIS A 447 -6.75 3.42 10.74
CA HIS A 447 -8.10 3.43 10.21
C HIS A 447 -8.99 2.42 10.96
N ALA A 448 -9.60 2.88 12.05
CA ALA A 448 -10.47 2.06 12.91
C ALA A 448 -11.85 1.75 12.29
N ASP A 449 -12.25 2.45 11.23
CA ASP A 449 -13.54 2.25 10.55
C ASP A 449 -13.58 0.94 9.75
N ARG A 450 -12.42 0.44 9.31
CA ARG A 450 -12.31 -0.71 8.41
C ARG A 450 -11.51 -1.85 9.03
N PHE A 451 -12.02 -3.05 8.88
CA PHE A 451 -11.31 -4.27 9.21
C PHE A 451 -11.37 -5.26 8.05
N LEU A 452 -10.18 -5.65 7.58
CA LEU A 452 -9.97 -6.48 6.41
C LEU A 452 -9.61 -7.89 6.88
N ASP A 453 -10.62 -8.73 7.08
CA ASP A 453 -10.48 -10.14 7.49
C ASP A 453 -9.98 -11.06 6.36
N GLY A 454 -10.08 -10.63 5.10
CA GLY A 454 -9.68 -11.40 3.92
C GLY A 454 -10.54 -12.65 3.68
N ALA A 455 -11.55 -12.87 4.52
CA ALA A 455 -12.41 -14.03 4.50
C ALA A 455 -13.83 -13.57 4.17
N ALA A 456 -14.41 -14.08 3.08
CA ALA A 456 -15.77 -13.75 2.67
C ALA A 456 -16.86 -14.38 3.57
N SER A 457 -16.54 -14.74 4.82
CA SER A 457 -17.45 -15.41 5.75
C SER A 457 -17.84 -14.46 6.89
N ARG A 458 -18.65 -13.45 6.56
CA ARG A 458 -19.42 -12.69 7.53
C ARG A 458 -20.84 -13.23 7.57
N PHE A 459 -21.50 -13.12 8.73
CA PHE A 459 -22.88 -13.59 8.87
C PHE A 459 -23.87 -12.43 8.83
N SER A 460 -25.12 -12.72 8.53
CA SER A 460 -26.22 -11.77 8.68
C SER A 460 -27.39 -12.53 9.27
N LEU A 461 -28.01 -11.93 10.30
CA LEU A 461 -29.20 -12.48 10.90
C LEU A 461 -30.40 -11.81 10.23
N SER A 462 -31.19 -12.60 9.49
CA SER A 462 -32.46 -12.13 8.96
C SER A 462 -33.32 -11.66 10.13
N HIS A 463 -33.55 -10.36 10.24
CA HIS A 463 -34.60 -9.86 11.10
C HIS A 463 -35.90 -10.33 10.45
N SER A 464 -36.58 -11.28 11.05
CA SER A 464 -37.95 -11.59 10.67
C SER A 464 -38.78 -10.35 10.97
N SER A 465 -38.87 -9.44 10.00
CA SER A 465 -40.04 -8.58 9.89
C SER A 465 -41.22 -9.53 9.84
N SER A 466 -41.96 -9.60 10.94
CA SER A 466 -43.26 -10.24 11.00
C SER A 466 -44.07 -9.78 9.79
N ARG A 467 -44.31 -10.69 8.85
CA ARG A 467 -45.41 -10.57 7.88
C ARG A 467 -46.63 -11.25 8.46
#